data_AF-A0A1E3NYU3-F1
#
_entry.id   AF-A0A1E3NYU3-F1
#
_cell.length_a   1.000
_cell.length_b   1.000
_cell.length_c   1.000
_cell.angle_alpha   90.00
_cell.angle_beta   90.00
_cell.angle_gamma   90.00
#
_symmetry.space_group_name_H-M   'P 1'
#
loop_
_entity.id
_entity.type
_entity.pdbx_description
1 polymer ?
#
loop_
_entity_poly.entity_id
_entity_poly.type
_entity_poly.pdbx_seq_one_letter_code
_entity_poly.pdbx_strand_id
1 'polypeptide(L)'
;MSRALSSTNVVIDDKVVSATIIFSIESGKILEIVHEILHNEDPLLQLYDVDINNYRNVSPFFIIPGLVDSHVHLNEPGRTEWEGFETGTKAAAAGGVTTVIDMPLNAIPPTTNIKNFNIKLEAAKGQLWVDSGFWGGLIPSNLNDLIPLINAGVRGFKGFLIDSGVDEFPAIDSHYVDKALKIVEGNDTLIMFHAEMQPVDHSNNEIEDLDIGFSHSNRGFDLTPSNSLRTTISGKRLLPSHQHEHDYINQNLTDDQITALAASPILAPADPITGIPSKMVHHDDHTLSPLLEASKTNDELADVDPTSYRSYLASRPDIFEVEAIKTIINCAKKTPSVPLHIVHLATQDAVPILFEAQQQGLKITAETCFHYLSLYAEKIPNCSTYFKCCPPIRTNDNRMKLWEALRNDIITTVVSDHSPCTPELKNLAKGDFFSAWGGIASVGLGLPVLYTEGLKLSPPVTLVDIVKWTSKNTAKQVGLSHKKGDLKVGYDADMVIFDPFTTQTISNATTYFKNKLTAYDGFELQGRVMETILRGNSVFAINKGHSKIAMGKPILEKRTQYQPQALC
;
A
#
# COMPACT_ATOMS: atom_id res chain seq x y z
N MET A 1 33.15 17.80 -1.55
CA MET A 1 32.36 18.34 -0.42
C MET A 1 31.49 17.24 0.16
N SER A 2 31.72 16.91 1.42
CA SER A 2 30.91 15.95 2.19
C SER A 2 30.15 16.67 3.30
N ARG A 3 29.19 15.98 3.90
CA ARG A 3 28.45 16.41 5.09
C ARG A 3 28.45 15.29 6.10
N ALA A 4 28.17 15.63 7.35
CA ALA A 4 28.00 14.65 8.41
C ALA A 4 26.76 14.95 9.27
N LEU A 5 26.08 13.90 9.71
CA LEU A 5 25.00 13.96 10.69
C LEU A 5 25.29 12.99 11.82
N SER A 6 25.05 13.40 13.05
CA SER A 6 25.13 12.51 14.21
C SER A 6 23.89 12.57 15.07
N SER A 7 23.61 11.46 15.75
CA SER A 7 22.60 11.41 16.79
C SER A 7 22.94 10.33 17.81
N THR A 8 22.43 10.48 19.04
CA THR A 8 22.33 9.38 20.01
C THR A 8 21.38 8.26 19.57
N ASN A 9 20.55 8.54 18.55
CA ASN A 9 19.48 7.67 18.09
C ASN A 9 19.58 7.47 16.58
N VAL A 10 20.37 6.50 16.12
CA VAL A 10 20.49 6.14 14.69
C VAL A 10 20.07 4.69 14.51
N VAL A 11 19.19 4.41 13.54
CA VAL A 11 18.75 3.04 13.24
C VAL A 11 19.71 2.41 12.23
N ILE A 12 20.56 1.50 12.70
CA ILE A 12 21.58 0.77 11.91
C ILE A 12 21.55 -0.70 12.33
N ASP A 13 21.61 -1.62 11.36
CA ASP A 13 21.63 -3.06 11.59
C ASP A 13 20.55 -3.54 12.59
N ASP A 14 19.33 -3.05 12.36
CA ASP A 14 18.13 -3.36 13.14
C ASP A 14 18.26 -3.00 14.64
N LYS A 15 19.06 -1.98 14.97
CA LYS A 15 19.27 -1.47 16.33
C LYS A 15 19.31 0.06 16.36
N VAL A 16 19.00 0.63 17.53
CA VAL A 16 19.21 2.05 17.81
C VAL A 16 20.58 2.21 18.48
N VAL A 17 21.46 2.98 17.87
CA VAL A 17 22.83 3.24 18.35
C VAL A 17 23.18 4.72 18.24
N SER A 18 24.14 5.17 19.03
CA SER A 18 24.80 6.47 18.80
C SER A 18 25.73 6.34 17.60
N ALA A 19 25.62 7.25 16.63
CA ALA A 19 26.49 7.23 15.45
C ALA A 19 26.63 8.60 14.77
N THR A 20 27.71 8.74 14.00
CA THR A 20 27.92 9.78 12.98
C THR A 20 27.94 9.13 11.60
N ILE A 21 27.15 9.67 10.68
CA ILE A 21 27.10 9.27 9.26
C ILE A 21 27.74 10.36 8.43
N ILE A 22 28.78 10.01 7.68
CA ILE A 22 29.47 10.89 6.72
C ILE A 22 29.00 10.51 5.31
N PHE A 23 28.59 11.50 4.52
CA PHE A 23 28.03 11.28 3.19
C PHE A 23 28.42 12.38 2.20
N SER A 24 28.48 12.00 0.93
CA SER A 24 28.80 12.90 -0.18
C SER A 24 27.52 13.49 -0.78
N ILE A 25 27.50 14.81 -0.96
CA ILE A 25 26.39 15.48 -1.67
C ILE A 25 26.50 15.39 -3.19
N GLU A 26 27.69 15.01 -3.69
CA GLU A 26 28.00 14.90 -5.11
C GLU A 26 27.68 13.51 -5.65
N SER A 27 28.25 12.46 -5.05
CA SER A 27 27.89 11.07 -5.39
C SER A 27 26.52 10.68 -4.83
N GLY A 28 26.07 11.37 -3.79
CA GLY A 28 24.82 11.08 -3.09
C GLY A 28 24.87 9.82 -2.23
N LYS A 29 26.08 9.36 -1.87
CA LYS A 29 26.32 8.10 -1.14
C LYS A 29 26.76 8.31 0.30
N ILE A 30 26.40 7.37 1.16
CA ILE A 30 27.01 7.21 2.49
C ILE A 30 28.45 6.74 2.28
N LEU A 31 29.40 7.49 2.86
CA LEU A 31 30.84 7.24 2.72
C LEU A 31 31.41 6.49 3.91
N GLU A 32 30.94 6.80 5.12
CA GLU A 32 31.42 6.22 6.37
C GLU A 32 30.34 6.29 7.45
N ILE A 33 30.34 5.30 8.35
CA ILE A 33 29.47 5.24 9.52
C ILE A 33 30.35 4.94 10.74
N VAL A 34 30.33 5.86 11.69
CA VAL A 34 31.09 5.74 12.94
C VAL A 34 30.11 5.53 14.09
N HIS A 35 30.29 4.47 14.88
CA HIS A 35 29.40 4.12 16.01
C HIS A 35 29.67 4.93 17.30
N GLU A 36 29.88 6.24 17.15
CA GLU A 36 29.99 7.22 18.22
C GLU A 36 29.66 8.62 17.68
N ILE A 37 29.42 9.58 18.57
CA ILE A 37 29.21 10.98 18.20
C ILE A 37 30.57 11.67 18.10
N LEU A 38 30.97 12.02 16.89
CA LEU A 38 32.19 12.78 16.64
C LEU A 38 32.05 14.22 17.17
N HIS A 39 33.18 14.83 17.54
CA HIS A 39 33.25 16.25 17.84
C HIS A 39 33.54 17.06 16.56
N ASN A 40 33.26 18.35 16.57
CA ASN A 40 33.31 19.19 15.35
C ASN A 40 34.70 19.29 14.69
N GLU A 41 35.77 19.04 15.45
CA GLU A 41 37.16 19.14 14.99
C GLU A 41 37.79 17.75 14.76
N ASP A 42 36.98 16.69 14.77
CA ASP A 42 37.48 15.33 14.63
C ASP A 42 38.28 15.16 13.32
N PRO A 43 39.51 14.61 13.37
CA PRO A 43 40.34 14.44 12.18
C PRO A 43 39.66 13.63 11.06
N LEU A 44 38.72 12.74 11.40
CA LEU A 44 37.98 11.96 10.41
C LEU A 44 37.05 12.85 9.57
N LEU A 45 36.43 13.88 10.16
CA LEU A 45 35.61 14.83 9.41
C LEU A 45 36.45 15.58 8.37
N GLN A 46 37.67 15.97 8.74
CA GLN A 46 38.61 16.62 7.82
C GLN A 46 39.07 15.68 6.70
N LEU A 47 39.32 14.40 7.02
CA LEU A 47 39.71 13.38 6.04
C LEU A 47 38.67 13.24 4.90
N TYR A 48 37.38 13.39 5.24
CA TYR A 48 36.28 13.33 4.28
C TYR A 48 35.85 14.69 3.71
N ASP A 49 36.61 15.77 3.94
CA ASP A 49 36.26 17.12 3.46
C ASP A 49 34.88 17.59 3.96
N VAL A 50 34.61 17.33 5.24
CA VAL A 50 33.43 17.86 5.95
C VAL A 50 33.85 19.15 6.67
N ASP A 51 33.38 20.28 6.15
CA ASP A 51 33.50 21.58 6.83
C ASP A 51 32.72 21.58 8.16
N ILE A 52 33.17 22.37 9.14
CA ILE A 52 32.53 22.48 10.45
C ILE A 52 31.05 22.91 10.36
N ASN A 53 30.68 23.71 9.36
CA ASN A 53 29.29 24.14 9.14
C ASN A 53 28.44 23.05 8.44
N ASN A 54 29.08 21.99 7.95
CA ASN A 54 28.47 20.86 7.26
C ASN A 54 28.33 19.61 8.16
N TYR A 55 28.68 19.73 9.45
CA TYR A 55 28.40 18.72 10.47
C TYR A 55 27.28 19.19 11.41
N ARG A 56 26.26 18.34 11.64
CA ARG A 56 25.17 18.63 12.58
C ARG A 56 24.92 17.43 13.50
N ASN A 57 24.95 17.67 14.81
CA ASN A 57 24.37 16.76 15.78
C ASN A 57 22.88 17.08 15.94
N VAL A 58 22.01 16.11 15.67
CA VAL A 58 20.55 16.26 15.69
C VAL A 58 19.89 15.55 16.88
N SER A 59 20.67 15.12 17.86
CA SER A 59 20.14 14.54 19.11
C SER A 59 19.15 15.51 19.78
N PRO A 60 18.06 15.02 20.40
CA PRO A 60 17.72 13.61 20.61
C PRO A 60 16.91 12.97 19.47
N PHE A 61 16.78 13.61 18.29
CA PHE A 61 15.99 13.07 17.18
C PHE A 61 16.62 11.85 16.52
N PHE A 62 15.80 11.00 15.92
CA PHE A 62 16.26 9.80 15.24
C PHE A 62 16.80 10.11 13.85
N ILE A 63 17.85 9.41 13.44
CA ILE A 63 18.24 9.28 12.04
C ILE A 63 17.87 7.87 11.58
N ILE A 64 17.00 7.77 10.57
CA ILE A 64 16.53 6.50 9.98
C ILE A 64 16.73 6.49 8.46
N PRO A 65 16.77 5.32 7.80
CA PRO A 65 16.71 5.26 6.34
C PRO A 65 15.45 5.97 5.80
N GLY A 66 15.59 6.64 4.67
CA GLY A 66 14.46 7.12 3.88
C GLY A 66 13.44 6.01 3.61
N LEU A 67 12.16 6.32 3.79
CA LEU A 67 11.08 5.36 3.53
C LEU A 67 10.97 5.09 2.03
N VAL A 68 10.58 3.86 1.71
CA VAL A 68 10.26 3.41 0.36
C VAL A 68 8.78 3.06 0.33
N ASP A 69 7.99 3.82 -0.42
CA ASP A 69 6.56 3.56 -0.58
C ASP A 69 6.30 2.90 -1.94
N SER A 70 5.99 1.61 -1.94
CA SER A 70 5.79 0.83 -3.17
C SER A 70 4.40 0.99 -3.79
N HIS A 71 3.49 1.73 -3.16
CA HIS A 71 2.10 1.81 -3.58
C HIS A 71 1.58 3.24 -3.52
N VAL A 72 1.85 4.02 -4.57
CA VAL A 72 1.29 5.36 -4.74
C VAL A 72 0.66 5.49 -6.13
N HIS A 73 -0.42 6.25 -6.24
CA HIS A 73 -1.07 6.54 -7.51
C HIS A 73 -0.85 8.01 -7.87
N LEU A 74 0.21 8.27 -8.65
CA LEU A 74 0.50 9.57 -9.23
C LEU A 74 -0.20 9.61 -10.59
N ASN A 75 -1.40 10.18 -10.60
CA ASN A 75 -2.40 10.10 -11.67
C ASN A 75 -2.05 10.95 -12.91
N GLU A 76 -0.75 11.15 -13.16
CA GLU A 76 -0.20 11.91 -14.26
C GLU A 76 0.55 10.98 -15.23
N PRO A 77 0.37 11.13 -16.55
CA PRO A 77 -0.49 12.09 -17.27
C PRO A 77 -2.00 11.81 -17.14
N GLY A 78 -2.83 12.77 -17.55
CA GLY A 78 -4.24 12.53 -17.91
C GLY A 78 -5.27 12.82 -16.82
N ARG A 79 -4.99 12.45 -15.56
CA ARG A 79 -5.81 12.79 -14.37
C ARG A 79 -4.98 13.58 -13.35
N THR A 80 -4.09 14.45 -13.84
CA THR A 80 -3.17 15.23 -13.01
C THR A 80 -3.89 16.04 -11.94
N GLU A 81 -5.15 16.44 -12.17
CA GLU A 81 -6.02 17.12 -11.20
C GLU A 81 -6.38 16.28 -9.97
N TRP A 82 -6.32 14.95 -10.04
CA TRP A 82 -6.48 14.06 -8.88
C TRP A 82 -5.24 14.11 -7.99
N GLU A 83 -4.07 13.88 -8.60
CA GLU A 83 -2.74 14.07 -7.99
C GLU A 83 -1.67 13.95 -9.09
N GLY A 84 -0.63 14.79 -9.02
CA GLY A 84 0.46 14.79 -9.99
C GLY A 84 1.80 14.39 -9.38
N PHE A 85 2.82 14.24 -10.21
CA PHE A 85 4.17 13.90 -9.75
C PHE A 85 4.71 14.95 -8.77
N GLU A 86 4.50 16.24 -9.05
CA GLU A 86 4.99 17.34 -8.20
C GLU A 86 4.41 17.27 -6.78
N THR A 87 3.10 17.29 -6.66
CA THR A 87 2.41 17.36 -5.36
C THR A 87 2.52 16.06 -4.58
N GLY A 88 2.38 14.90 -5.24
CA GLY A 88 2.54 13.60 -4.60
C GLY A 88 3.95 13.34 -4.09
N THR A 89 4.99 13.65 -4.87
CA THR A 89 6.39 13.49 -4.41
C THR A 89 6.81 14.54 -3.38
N LYS A 90 6.22 15.73 -3.40
CA LYS A 90 6.36 16.71 -2.30
C LYS A 90 5.72 16.18 -1.01
N ALA A 91 4.52 15.62 -1.08
CA ALA A 91 3.88 15.01 0.09
C ALA A 91 4.70 13.85 0.66
N ALA A 92 5.23 12.99 -0.22
CA ALA A 92 6.19 11.94 0.14
C ALA A 92 7.42 12.50 0.87
N ALA A 93 8.10 13.49 0.28
CA ALA A 93 9.27 14.13 0.88
C ALA A 93 8.94 14.77 2.25
N ALA A 94 7.79 15.40 2.42
CA ALA A 94 7.40 16.02 3.69
C ALA A 94 7.23 15.01 4.83
N GLY A 95 6.94 13.74 4.49
CA GLY A 95 6.73 12.66 5.44
C GLY A 95 7.85 11.64 5.55
N GLY A 96 9.06 11.96 5.06
CA GLY A 96 10.23 11.09 5.23
C GLY A 96 10.36 9.99 4.16
N VAL A 97 9.50 9.98 3.15
CA VAL A 97 9.64 9.07 2.01
C VAL A 97 10.67 9.65 1.05
N THR A 98 11.68 8.86 0.69
CA THR A 98 12.72 9.24 -0.29
C THR A 98 12.61 8.47 -1.59
N THR A 99 11.75 7.45 -1.64
CA THR A 99 11.46 6.70 -2.86
C THR A 99 10.00 6.30 -2.90
N VAL A 100 9.36 6.57 -4.03
CA VAL A 100 8.01 6.06 -4.33
C VAL A 100 8.06 5.15 -5.55
N ILE A 101 7.18 4.15 -5.62
CA ILE A 101 6.96 3.38 -6.84
C ILE A 101 5.54 3.63 -7.31
N ASP A 102 5.42 4.29 -8.46
CA ASP A 102 4.15 4.74 -9.01
C ASP A 102 3.38 3.59 -9.69
N MET A 103 2.09 3.52 -9.38
CA MET A 103 1.15 2.54 -9.90
C MET A 103 0.84 2.76 -11.39
N PRO A 104 0.55 1.70 -12.16
CA PRO A 104 0.47 1.80 -13.61
C PRO A 104 -0.88 2.33 -14.12
N LEU A 105 -1.90 2.33 -13.26
CA LEU A 105 -3.27 2.73 -13.57
C LEU A 105 -3.57 4.18 -13.16
N ASN A 106 -4.81 4.60 -13.37
CA ASN A 106 -5.37 5.94 -13.16
C ASN A 106 -4.79 7.06 -14.03
N ALA A 107 -3.50 7.00 -14.35
CA ALA A 107 -2.93 7.83 -15.40
C ALA A 107 -3.50 7.43 -16.78
N ILE A 108 -3.71 8.42 -17.64
CA ILE A 108 -4.21 8.23 -19.01
C ILE A 108 -3.11 8.69 -20.00
N PRO A 109 -2.54 7.77 -20.80
CA PRO A 109 -2.82 6.33 -20.82
C PRO A 109 -2.12 5.57 -19.68
N PRO A 110 -2.66 4.40 -19.27
CA PRO A 110 -2.04 3.57 -18.23
C PRO A 110 -0.76 2.92 -18.74
N THR A 111 0.17 2.59 -17.83
CA THR A 111 1.52 2.08 -18.13
C THR A 111 1.48 0.58 -18.48
N THR A 112 0.83 0.24 -19.59
CA THR A 112 0.60 -1.14 -20.04
C THR A 112 1.45 -1.56 -21.24
N ASN A 113 2.20 -0.62 -21.83
CA ASN A 113 3.16 -0.85 -22.91
C ASN A 113 4.26 0.21 -22.91
N ILE A 114 5.29 0.03 -23.75
CA ILE A 114 6.44 0.95 -23.83
C ILE A 114 6.05 2.37 -24.25
N LYS A 115 5.10 2.51 -25.16
CA LYS A 115 4.65 3.84 -25.62
C LYS A 115 4.06 4.61 -24.44
N ASN A 116 3.15 4.00 -23.70
CA ASN A 116 2.51 4.62 -22.54
C ASN A 116 3.51 4.90 -21.43
N PHE A 117 4.44 3.97 -21.20
CA PHE A 117 5.51 4.16 -20.23
C PHE A 117 6.37 5.38 -20.55
N ASN A 118 6.80 5.54 -21.81
CA ASN A 118 7.56 6.71 -22.24
C ASN A 118 6.77 8.01 -22.05
N ILE A 119 5.45 8.02 -22.33
CA ILE A 119 4.61 9.20 -22.08
C ILE A 119 4.61 9.57 -20.58
N LYS A 120 4.49 8.58 -19.68
CA LYS A 120 4.55 8.81 -18.23
C LYS A 120 5.93 9.32 -17.78
N LEU A 121 7.02 8.77 -18.33
CA LEU A 121 8.37 9.26 -18.05
C LEU A 121 8.59 10.70 -18.50
N GLU A 122 8.05 11.09 -19.65
CA GLU A 122 8.07 12.48 -20.12
C GLU A 122 7.29 13.40 -19.17
N ALA A 123 6.11 12.97 -18.72
CA ALA A 123 5.31 13.75 -17.77
C ALA A 123 6.02 13.95 -16.42
N ALA A 124 6.75 12.95 -15.92
CA ALA A 124 7.48 13.04 -14.65
C ALA A 124 8.69 14.01 -14.68
N LYS A 125 9.17 14.42 -15.86
CA LYS A 125 10.42 15.22 -15.98
C LYS A 125 10.31 16.55 -15.22
N GLY A 126 11.26 16.77 -14.31
CA GLY A 126 11.36 18.01 -13.53
C GLY A 126 10.32 18.15 -12.42
N GLN A 127 9.51 17.11 -12.15
CA GLN A 127 8.44 17.14 -11.15
C GLN A 127 8.70 16.23 -9.94
N LEU A 128 9.87 15.59 -9.84
CA LEU A 128 10.15 14.60 -8.80
C LEU A 128 10.94 15.21 -7.62
N TRP A 129 10.34 15.28 -6.43
CA TRP A 129 11.06 15.66 -5.20
C TRP A 129 11.73 14.48 -4.49
N VAL A 130 11.31 13.25 -4.81
CA VAL A 130 11.88 11.99 -4.32
C VAL A 130 12.20 11.09 -5.50
N ASP A 131 13.09 10.10 -5.35
CA ASP A 131 13.32 9.16 -6.45
C ASP A 131 12.05 8.35 -6.74
N SER A 132 11.79 8.01 -8.00
CA SER A 132 10.53 7.35 -8.39
C SER A 132 10.77 6.16 -9.31
N GLY A 133 10.31 4.99 -8.88
CA GLY A 133 10.16 3.81 -9.76
C GLY A 133 8.75 3.74 -10.34
N PHE A 134 8.53 2.76 -11.23
CA PHE A 134 7.25 2.59 -11.92
C PHE A 134 6.89 1.11 -12.03
N TRP A 135 5.63 0.79 -11.78
CA TRP A 135 5.04 -0.50 -12.10
C TRP A 135 4.57 -0.54 -13.55
N GLY A 136 4.60 -1.73 -14.16
CA GLY A 136 3.85 -2.03 -15.39
C GLY A 136 2.45 -2.53 -15.06
N GLY A 137 1.50 -2.36 -15.97
CA GLY A 137 0.14 -2.86 -15.81
C GLY A 137 -0.08 -4.23 -16.47
N LEU A 138 -0.96 -5.04 -15.87
CA LEU A 138 -1.52 -6.24 -16.49
C LEU A 138 -2.95 -5.97 -16.93
N ILE A 139 -3.21 -6.11 -18.22
CA ILE A 139 -4.55 -6.06 -18.81
C ILE A 139 -4.71 -7.22 -19.80
N PRO A 140 -5.92 -7.72 -20.09
CA PRO A 140 -6.12 -8.93 -20.90
C PRO A 140 -5.41 -8.94 -22.26
N SER A 141 -5.14 -7.76 -22.84
CA SER A 141 -4.59 -7.59 -24.18
C SER A 141 -3.07 -7.37 -24.28
N ASN A 142 -2.33 -7.30 -23.17
CA ASN A 142 -0.92 -6.81 -23.20
C ASN A 142 0.17 -7.84 -22.85
N LEU A 143 -0.09 -9.15 -22.97
CA LEU A 143 0.94 -10.18 -22.68
C LEU A 143 2.25 -9.97 -23.46
N ASN A 144 2.17 -9.46 -24.69
CA ASN A 144 3.34 -9.21 -25.54
C ASN A 144 4.18 -8.00 -25.08
N ASP A 145 3.66 -7.16 -24.18
CA ASP A 145 4.32 -5.96 -23.68
C ASP A 145 5.10 -6.19 -22.38
N LEU A 146 4.94 -7.35 -21.73
CA LEU A 146 5.58 -7.63 -20.44
C LEU A 146 7.11 -7.64 -20.52
N ILE A 147 7.68 -8.43 -21.44
CA ILE A 147 9.15 -8.48 -21.62
C ILE A 147 9.72 -7.11 -22.05
N PRO A 148 9.14 -6.39 -23.02
CA PRO A 148 9.55 -5.01 -23.31
C PRO A 148 9.59 -4.11 -22.08
N LEU A 149 8.54 -4.10 -21.25
CA LEU A 149 8.48 -3.28 -20.04
C LEU A 149 9.53 -3.67 -19.00
N ILE A 150 9.78 -4.97 -18.80
CA ILE A 150 10.88 -5.47 -17.95
C ILE A 150 12.22 -4.91 -18.41
N ASN A 151 12.49 -4.96 -19.72
CA ASN A 151 13.72 -4.45 -20.32
C ASN A 151 13.83 -2.92 -20.19
N ALA A 152 12.69 -2.21 -20.17
CA ALA A 152 12.64 -0.76 -19.96
C ALA A 152 12.85 -0.35 -18.49
N GLY A 153 12.79 -1.29 -17.56
CA GLY A 153 13.14 -1.09 -16.16
C GLY A 153 11.96 -0.87 -15.20
N VAL A 154 10.74 -1.25 -15.58
CA VAL A 154 9.63 -1.29 -14.60
C VAL A 154 9.98 -2.25 -13.46
N ARG A 155 9.51 -1.99 -12.25
CA ARG A 155 9.87 -2.79 -11.07
C ARG A 155 9.17 -4.14 -11.01
N GLY A 156 8.05 -4.28 -11.73
CA GLY A 156 7.20 -5.45 -11.79
C GLY A 156 5.87 -5.10 -12.42
N PHE A 157 4.84 -5.90 -12.17
CA PHE A 157 3.52 -5.71 -12.77
C PHE A 157 2.39 -5.75 -11.76
N LYS A 158 1.39 -4.88 -11.94
CA LYS A 158 0.17 -4.83 -11.12
C LYS A 158 -1.05 -5.20 -11.97
N GLY A 159 -1.88 -6.09 -11.47
CA GLY A 159 -3.18 -6.46 -12.04
C GLY A 159 -4.32 -6.47 -11.02
N PHE A 160 -5.56 -6.53 -11.50
CA PHE A 160 -6.77 -6.65 -10.68
C PHE A 160 -7.52 -7.92 -11.04
N LEU A 161 -8.03 -8.64 -10.04
CA LEU A 161 -8.93 -9.80 -10.23
C LEU A 161 -10.42 -9.43 -10.15
N ILE A 162 -10.71 -8.14 -9.97
CA ILE A 162 -12.03 -7.52 -10.01
C ILE A 162 -11.92 -6.23 -10.83
N ASP A 163 -13.05 -5.65 -11.21
CA ASP A 163 -13.07 -4.38 -11.93
C ASP A 163 -12.34 -3.28 -11.11
N SER A 164 -11.41 -2.59 -11.79
CA SER A 164 -10.52 -1.58 -11.19
C SER A 164 -11.17 -0.20 -11.03
N GLY A 165 -12.41 -0.03 -11.52
CA GLY A 165 -13.10 1.25 -11.52
C GLY A 165 -12.82 2.14 -12.73
N VAL A 166 -11.91 1.72 -13.62
CA VAL A 166 -11.55 2.46 -14.84
C VAL A 166 -11.46 1.54 -16.06
N ASP A 167 -12.16 1.91 -17.15
CA ASP A 167 -12.28 1.11 -18.37
C ASP A 167 -10.92 0.83 -19.05
N GLU A 168 -9.95 1.75 -18.92
CA GLU A 168 -8.62 1.58 -19.51
C GLU A 168 -7.74 0.56 -18.79
N PHE A 169 -8.15 0.05 -17.62
CA PHE A 169 -7.41 -0.92 -16.81
C PHE A 169 -8.30 -2.11 -16.40
N PRO A 170 -8.81 -2.90 -17.37
CA PRO A 170 -9.76 -3.98 -17.09
C PRO A 170 -9.13 -5.11 -16.27
N ALA A 171 -10.00 -5.81 -15.52
CA ALA A 171 -9.63 -6.98 -14.72
C ALA A 171 -9.04 -8.11 -15.57
N ILE A 172 -8.17 -8.90 -14.96
CA ILE A 172 -7.58 -10.12 -15.53
C ILE A 172 -8.15 -11.36 -14.82
N ASP A 173 -8.16 -12.49 -15.52
CA ASP A 173 -8.58 -13.78 -14.95
C ASP A 173 -7.37 -14.69 -14.64
N SER A 174 -7.63 -15.82 -14.00
CA SER A 174 -6.60 -16.80 -13.65
C SER A 174 -5.87 -17.38 -14.86
N HIS A 175 -6.52 -17.46 -16.03
CA HIS A 175 -5.88 -17.93 -17.27
C HIS A 175 -4.87 -16.92 -17.82
N TYR A 176 -5.20 -15.64 -17.75
CA TYR A 176 -4.25 -14.57 -18.03
C TYR A 176 -3.08 -14.62 -17.05
N VAL A 177 -3.36 -14.77 -15.74
CA VAL A 177 -2.30 -14.88 -14.73
C VAL A 177 -1.34 -16.02 -15.06
N ASP A 178 -1.84 -17.23 -15.31
CA ASP A 178 -1.02 -18.39 -15.69
C ASP A 178 -0.13 -18.11 -16.91
N LYS A 179 -0.65 -17.42 -17.93
CA LYS A 179 0.13 -17.03 -19.12
C LYS A 179 1.18 -15.98 -18.81
N ALA A 180 0.82 -14.95 -18.04
CA ALA A 180 1.73 -13.89 -17.66
C ALA A 180 2.90 -14.45 -16.84
N LEU A 181 2.64 -15.35 -15.88
CA LEU A 181 3.67 -16.02 -15.09
C LEU A 181 4.63 -16.83 -15.97
N LYS A 182 4.12 -17.60 -16.94
CA LYS A 182 4.96 -18.32 -17.89
C LYS A 182 5.83 -17.41 -18.75
N ILE A 183 5.31 -16.25 -19.16
CA ILE A 183 6.05 -15.28 -19.98
C ILE A 183 7.20 -14.65 -19.20
N VAL A 184 6.97 -14.28 -17.93
CA VAL A 184 7.98 -13.59 -17.13
C VAL A 184 8.91 -14.52 -16.37
N GLU A 185 8.65 -15.83 -16.36
CA GLU A 185 9.52 -16.82 -15.73
C GLU A 185 10.98 -16.67 -16.20
N GLY A 186 11.92 -16.73 -15.25
CA GLY A 186 13.35 -16.52 -15.49
C GLY A 186 13.79 -15.05 -15.60
N ASN A 187 12.86 -14.09 -15.57
CA ASN A 187 13.19 -12.67 -15.48
C ASN A 187 13.17 -12.19 -14.02
N ASP A 188 14.03 -11.23 -13.69
CA ASP A 188 14.05 -10.58 -12.38
C ASP A 188 12.89 -9.58 -12.26
N THR A 189 11.69 -10.09 -11.99
CA THR A 189 10.47 -9.30 -11.86
C THR A 189 9.54 -9.91 -10.82
N LEU A 190 8.54 -9.14 -10.41
CA LEU A 190 7.45 -9.61 -9.55
C LEU A 190 6.11 -9.25 -10.16
N ILE A 191 5.08 -10.02 -9.83
CA ILE A 191 3.69 -9.70 -10.17
C ILE A 191 2.88 -9.49 -8.91
N MET A 192 2.10 -8.42 -8.89
CA MET A 192 1.27 -8.03 -7.75
C MET A 192 -0.19 -7.87 -8.13
N PHE A 193 -1.08 -8.13 -7.17
CA PHE A 193 -2.52 -8.23 -7.43
C PHE A 193 -3.33 -7.44 -6.43
N HIS A 194 -4.28 -6.65 -6.93
CA HIS A 194 -5.47 -6.33 -6.15
C HIS A 194 -6.29 -7.60 -6.09
N ALA A 195 -6.28 -8.25 -4.93
CA ALA A 195 -6.89 -9.55 -4.74
C ALA A 195 -8.27 -9.37 -4.11
N GLU A 196 -9.28 -9.01 -4.90
CA GLU A 196 -10.69 -9.20 -4.58
C GLU A 196 -11.32 -9.92 -5.77
N MET A 197 -12.24 -10.85 -5.54
CA MET A 197 -12.96 -11.59 -6.58
C MET A 197 -14.27 -12.13 -6.00
N GLN A 198 -15.38 -11.99 -6.73
CA GLN A 198 -16.63 -12.65 -6.32
C GLN A 198 -16.44 -14.18 -6.35
N PRO A 199 -16.88 -14.92 -5.32
CA PRO A 199 -16.83 -16.39 -5.33
C PRO A 199 -17.60 -16.94 -6.53
N VAL A 200 -17.01 -17.92 -7.21
CA VAL A 200 -17.68 -18.61 -8.32
C VAL A 200 -18.72 -19.56 -7.71
N ASP A 201 -19.99 -19.41 -8.09
CA ASP A 201 -21.04 -20.32 -7.64
C ASP A 201 -20.84 -21.71 -8.28
N HIS A 202 -20.37 -22.66 -7.48
CA HIS A 202 -20.13 -24.04 -7.91
C HIS A 202 -21.40 -24.89 -7.95
N SER A 203 -22.59 -24.33 -7.70
CA SER A 203 -23.85 -25.08 -7.66
C SER A 203 -24.29 -25.69 -9.01
N ASN A 204 -23.64 -25.35 -10.14
CA ASN A 204 -24.00 -25.84 -11.47
C ASN A 204 -22.86 -26.50 -12.29
N ASN A 205 -21.68 -26.75 -11.70
CA ASN A 205 -20.61 -27.48 -12.40
C ASN A 205 -20.29 -28.77 -11.65
N GLU A 206 -20.50 -29.92 -12.33
CA GLU A 206 -20.02 -31.23 -11.89
C GLU A 206 -18.50 -31.13 -11.62
N ILE A 207 -18.11 -31.18 -10.35
CA ILE A 207 -16.71 -31.18 -9.93
C ILE A 207 -16.15 -32.58 -10.19
N GLU A 208 -15.14 -32.68 -11.04
CA GLU A 208 -14.17 -33.78 -10.98
C GLU A 208 -13.38 -33.61 -9.68
N ASP A 209 -13.64 -34.50 -8.71
CA ASP A 209 -12.91 -34.59 -7.45
C ASP A 209 -11.41 -34.79 -7.72
N LEU A 210 -10.61 -33.74 -7.53
CA LEU A 210 -9.18 -33.87 -7.30
C LEU A 210 -8.98 -34.20 -5.81
N ASP A 211 -8.78 -35.48 -5.56
CA ASP A 211 -8.50 -36.10 -4.28
C ASP A 211 -7.21 -35.53 -3.66
N ILE A 212 -7.34 -34.47 -2.85
CA ILE A 212 -6.22 -33.93 -2.04
C ILE A 212 -6.12 -34.77 -0.77
N GLY A 213 -5.35 -35.85 -0.84
CA GLY A 213 -5.05 -36.73 0.30
C GLY A 213 -4.29 -36.00 1.41
N PHE A 214 -5.00 -35.57 2.45
CA PHE A 214 -4.40 -35.13 3.71
C PHE A 214 -3.95 -36.33 4.55
N SER A 215 -2.70 -36.78 4.39
CA SER A 215 -2.07 -37.67 5.37
C SER A 215 -1.62 -36.86 6.60
N HIS A 216 -2.37 -36.95 7.69
CA HIS A 216 -1.96 -36.42 8.99
C HIS A 216 -0.73 -37.17 9.50
N SER A 217 0.42 -36.51 9.56
CA SER A 217 1.52 -36.93 10.43
C SER A 217 1.80 -35.85 11.46
N ASN A 218 1.49 -36.20 12.71
CA ASN A 218 1.65 -35.42 13.93
C ASN A 218 3.11 -34.96 14.13
N ARG A 219 3.32 -33.65 14.26
CA ARG A 219 4.30 -33.07 15.22
C ARG A 219 3.74 -31.79 15.87
N GLY A 220 3.19 -32.02 17.06
CA GLY A 220 2.90 -31.11 18.18
C GLY A 220 3.06 -29.60 18.02
N PHE A 221 1.91 -28.92 17.99
CA PHE A 221 1.68 -27.73 18.81
C PHE A 221 0.48 -28.04 19.72
N ASP A 222 0.72 -27.99 21.02
CA ASP A 222 -0.24 -28.31 22.09
C ASP A 222 -1.19 -27.12 22.29
N LEU A 223 -2.40 -27.22 21.74
CA LEU A 223 -3.55 -26.44 22.17
C LEU A 223 -4.54 -27.43 22.76
N THR A 224 -4.55 -27.55 24.08
CA THR A 224 -5.50 -28.37 24.82
C THR A 224 -6.95 -27.96 24.45
N PRO A 225 -7.79 -28.86 23.94
CA PRO A 225 -9.18 -28.57 23.64
C PRO A 225 -10.05 -28.75 24.89
N SER A 226 -10.84 -27.73 25.23
CA SER A 226 -11.92 -27.92 26.20
C SER A 226 -13.04 -28.75 25.55
N ASN A 227 -13.30 -29.92 26.14
CA ASN A 227 -14.32 -30.86 25.71
C ASN A 227 -15.73 -30.29 25.92
N SER A 228 -16.51 -30.14 24.85
CA SER A 228 -17.76 -30.90 24.66
C SER A 228 -18.55 -30.41 23.45
N LEU A 229 -18.56 -31.20 22.37
CA LEU A 229 -19.65 -31.18 21.38
C LEU A 229 -20.01 -32.64 21.07
N ARG A 230 -21.13 -33.10 21.65
CA ARG A 230 -21.96 -34.14 21.03
C ARG A 230 -23.10 -33.41 20.33
N THR A 231 -23.21 -33.70 19.05
CA THR A 231 -24.25 -33.25 18.12
C THR A 231 -25.62 -33.79 18.51
N THR A 232 -26.62 -32.90 18.54
CA THR A 232 -28.02 -33.22 18.20
C THR A 232 -28.67 -31.98 17.62
N ILE A 233 -29.13 -32.12 16.38
CA ILE A 233 -29.98 -31.20 15.63
C ILE A 233 -31.36 -31.19 16.30
N SER A 234 -31.85 -29.99 16.69
CA SER A 234 -33.26 -29.59 16.87
C SER A 234 -33.36 -28.55 17.99
N GLY A 235 -33.93 -27.38 17.67
CA GLY A 235 -34.51 -26.49 18.68
C GLY A 235 -33.98 -25.05 18.67
N LYS A 236 -34.85 -24.15 18.23
CA LYS A 236 -34.79 -22.70 18.48
C LYS A 236 -34.27 -22.40 19.89
N ARG A 237 -33.18 -21.62 20.01
CA ARG A 237 -32.87 -20.86 21.22
C ARG A 237 -32.15 -19.56 20.88
N LEU A 238 -32.86 -18.47 21.16
CA LEU A 238 -32.39 -17.09 21.15
C LEU A 238 -31.12 -16.95 22.02
N LEU A 239 -30.09 -16.31 21.47
CA LEU A 239 -28.93 -15.85 22.24
C LEU A 239 -29.30 -14.57 23.01
N PRO A 240 -28.79 -14.37 24.24
CA PRO A 240 -29.15 -13.21 25.05
C PRO A 240 -28.39 -11.96 24.60
N SER A 241 -29.14 -10.87 24.49
CA SER A 241 -28.68 -9.51 24.24
C SER A 241 -27.81 -9.00 25.39
N HIS A 242 -26.53 -8.75 25.13
CA HIS A 242 -25.75 -7.82 25.95
C HIS A 242 -26.00 -6.40 25.46
N GLN A 243 -26.86 -5.69 26.18
CA GLN A 243 -27.05 -4.26 26.03
C GLN A 243 -25.81 -3.53 26.58
N HIS A 244 -25.01 -2.97 25.69
CA HIS A 244 -24.23 -1.78 25.98
C HIS A 244 -24.84 -0.64 25.18
N GLU A 245 -25.48 0.30 25.91
CA GLU A 245 -25.99 1.56 25.38
C GLU A 245 -24.82 2.40 24.85
N HIS A 246 -24.70 2.51 23.53
CA HIS A 246 -24.13 3.66 22.87
C HIS A 246 -24.99 4.00 21.65
N ASP A 247 -25.66 5.15 21.74
CA ASP A 247 -26.45 5.76 20.68
C ASP A 247 -25.64 5.96 19.40
N TYR A 248 -25.82 5.07 18.42
CA TYR A 248 -25.66 5.39 17.01
C TYR A 248 -26.71 4.61 16.22
N ILE A 249 -27.48 5.33 15.40
CA ILE A 249 -28.50 4.81 14.49
C ILE A 249 -27.78 3.99 13.40
N ASN A 250 -27.46 2.74 13.70
CA ASN A 250 -27.16 1.70 12.74
C ASN A 250 -28.44 0.89 12.59
N GLN A 251 -29.14 1.01 11.46
CA GLN A 251 -30.08 -0.06 11.12
C GLN A 251 -29.27 -1.34 10.94
N ASN A 252 -29.65 -2.41 11.64
CA ASN A 252 -29.03 -3.71 11.45
C ASN A 252 -29.44 -4.22 10.07
N LEU A 253 -28.49 -4.36 9.14
CA LEU A 253 -28.70 -5.09 7.89
C LEU A 253 -29.16 -6.52 8.21
N THR A 254 -30.16 -7.01 7.47
CA THR A 254 -30.57 -8.43 7.53
C THR A 254 -29.53 -9.30 6.82
N ASP A 255 -29.53 -10.62 7.10
CA ASP A 255 -28.65 -11.57 6.41
C ASP A 255 -28.94 -11.60 4.89
N ASP A 256 -30.21 -11.45 4.51
CA ASP A 256 -30.65 -11.36 3.11
C ASP A 256 -30.09 -10.10 2.43
N GLN A 257 -30.11 -8.95 3.13
CA GLN A 257 -29.50 -7.71 2.64
C GLN A 257 -27.98 -7.82 2.48
N ILE A 258 -27.28 -8.42 3.44
CA ILE A 258 -25.83 -8.64 3.37
C ILE A 258 -25.50 -9.53 2.17
N THR A 259 -26.26 -10.61 1.99
CA THR A 259 -26.11 -11.53 0.86
C THR A 259 -26.38 -10.82 -0.47
N ALA A 260 -27.46 -10.05 -0.56
CA ALA A 260 -27.83 -9.27 -1.74
C ALA A 260 -26.77 -8.23 -2.12
N LEU A 261 -26.20 -7.54 -1.12
CA LEU A 261 -25.14 -6.54 -1.33
C LEU A 261 -23.87 -7.19 -1.92
N ALA A 262 -23.43 -8.31 -1.35
CA ALA A 262 -22.25 -9.02 -1.83
C ALA A 262 -22.48 -9.66 -3.22
N ALA A 263 -23.66 -10.19 -3.49
CA ALA A 263 -23.95 -10.87 -4.75
C ALA A 263 -24.17 -9.93 -5.95
N SER A 264 -24.38 -8.63 -5.70
CA SER A 264 -24.73 -7.69 -6.77
C SER A 264 -23.54 -7.39 -7.70
N PRO A 265 -23.62 -7.73 -9.02
CA PRO A 265 -22.54 -7.45 -9.97
C PRO A 265 -22.39 -5.94 -10.23
N ILE A 266 -23.44 -5.14 -10.01
CA ILE A 266 -23.41 -3.68 -10.14
C ILE A 266 -22.54 -3.05 -9.04
N LEU A 267 -22.45 -3.71 -7.88
CA LEU A 267 -21.66 -3.27 -6.73
C LEU A 267 -20.27 -3.93 -6.66
N ALA A 268 -20.00 -4.89 -7.55
CA ALA A 268 -18.72 -5.57 -7.65
C ALA A 268 -17.55 -4.64 -8.03
N PRO A 269 -17.71 -3.62 -8.89
CA PRO A 269 -16.63 -2.68 -9.17
C PRO A 269 -16.06 -2.06 -7.91
N ALA A 270 -14.72 -1.92 -7.85
CA ALA A 270 -14.07 -1.22 -6.76
C ALA A 270 -14.60 0.21 -6.62
N ASP A 271 -14.84 0.86 -7.77
CA ASP A 271 -15.28 2.24 -7.85
C ASP A 271 -16.42 2.42 -8.86
N PRO A 272 -17.24 3.47 -8.71
CA PRO A 272 -18.29 3.79 -9.67
C PRO A 272 -17.71 4.10 -11.05
N ILE A 273 -18.27 3.47 -12.09
CA ILE A 273 -17.86 3.62 -13.50
C ILE A 273 -18.43 4.92 -14.14
N THR A 274 -19.32 5.62 -13.42
CA THR A 274 -19.95 6.84 -13.94
C THR A 274 -19.07 8.05 -13.70
N GLY A 275 -18.34 8.47 -14.73
CA GLY A 275 -17.59 9.72 -14.75
C GLY A 275 -16.80 9.85 -16.04
N ILE A 276 -17.30 10.62 -17.00
CA ILE A 276 -16.47 11.12 -18.10
C ILE A 276 -15.24 11.81 -17.44
N PRO A 277 -14.01 11.66 -17.96
CA PRO A 277 -12.83 12.33 -17.43
C PRO A 277 -13.14 13.80 -17.11
N SER A 278 -12.64 14.29 -15.98
CA SER A 278 -13.10 15.47 -15.20
C SER A 278 -13.31 16.80 -15.95
N LYS A 279 -13.09 16.86 -17.27
CA LYS A 279 -13.31 18.02 -18.12
C LYS A 279 -14.74 18.19 -18.64
N MET A 280 -15.66 17.23 -18.46
CA MET A 280 -17.03 17.32 -19.02
C MET A 280 -18.18 17.18 -18.01
N VAL A 281 -17.90 17.23 -16.72
CA VAL A 281 -18.94 17.02 -15.70
C VAL A 281 -18.55 17.88 -14.49
N HIS A 282 -19.38 18.73 -13.88
CA HIS A 282 -20.79 18.62 -13.58
C HIS A 282 -21.40 20.01 -13.35
N HIS A 283 -22.49 20.34 -14.04
CA HIS A 283 -23.54 21.20 -13.48
C HIS A 283 -24.90 20.48 -13.41
N ASP A 284 -25.09 19.37 -14.13
CA ASP A 284 -26.35 18.60 -14.15
C ASP A 284 -26.09 17.12 -14.50
N ASP A 285 -25.49 16.33 -13.61
CA ASP A 285 -25.35 14.88 -13.88
C ASP A 285 -26.32 14.04 -13.05
N HIS A 286 -27.23 13.40 -13.76
CA HIS A 286 -28.24 12.47 -13.27
C HIS A 286 -27.64 11.08 -13.05
N THR A 287 -26.49 10.98 -12.37
CA THR A 287 -25.91 9.67 -12.05
C THR A 287 -26.77 8.98 -10.99
N LEU A 288 -27.40 7.88 -11.40
CA LEU A 288 -28.11 6.97 -10.51
C LEU A 288 -27.08 6.28 -9.61
N SER A 289 -27.35 6.25 -8.30
CA SER A 289 -26.51 5.55 -7.33
C SER A 289 -26.36 4.07 -7.72
N PRO A 290 -25.16 3.46 -7.68
CA PRO A 290 -25.01 2.04 -7.97
C PRO A 290 -25.92 1.15 -7.10
N LEU A 291 -26.15 1.53 -5.84
CA LEU A 291 -27.09 0.83 -4.96
C LEU A 291 -28.53 0.95 -5.46
N LEU A 292 -28.93 2.14 -5.91
CA LEU A 292 -30.27 2.36 -6.48
C LEU A 292 -30.46 1.61 -7.81
N GLU A 293 -29.40 1.44 -8.60
CA GLU A 293 -29.47 0.61 -9.81
C GLU A 293 -29.60 -0.86 -9.44
N ALA A 294 -28.81 -1.34 -8.47
CA ALA A 294 -28.89 -2.71 -7.98
C ALA A 294 -30.28 -3.04 -7.40
N SER A 295 -30.89 -2.10 -6.67
CA SER A 295 -32.21 -2.28 -6.06
C SER A 295 -33.35 -2.39 -7.07
N LYS A 296 -33.16 -2.02 -8.34
CA LYS A 296 -34.16 -2.27 -9.40
C LYS A 296 -34.29 -3.75 -9.75
N THR A 297 -33.28 -4.54 -9.43
CA THR A 297 -33.20 -5.97 -9.76
C THR A 297 -33.25 -6.88 -8.53
N ASN A 298 -33.18 -6.30 -7.33
CA ASN A 298 -33.21 -7.04 -6.08
C ASN A 298 -33.90 -6.20 -4.98
N ASP A 299 -35.13 -6.59 -4.64
CA ASP A 299 -35.99 -5.88 -3.68
C ASP A 299 -35.38 -5.82 -2.26
N GLU A 300 -34.50 -6.76 -1.90
CA GLU A 300 -33.79 -6.74 -0.61
C GLU A 300 -32.94 -5.47 -0.43
N LEU A 301 -32.52 -4.85 -1.54
CA LEU A 301 -31.69 -3.64 -1.53
C LEU A 301 -32.48 -2.33 -1.44
N ALA A 302 -33.81 -2.36 -1.53
CA ALA A 302 -34.63 -1.14 -1.66
C ALA A 302 -34.51 -0.18 -0.46
N ASP A 303 -34.35 -0.73 0.75
CA ASP A 303 -34.27 0.03 2.01
C ASP A 303 -32.85 0.10 2.59
N VAL A 304 -31.83 -0.32 1.82
CA VAL A 304 -30.44 -0.25 2.28
C VAL A 304 -29.96 1.20 2.25
N ASP A 305 -29.42 1.69 3.37
CA ASP A 305 -28.86 3.03 3.47
C ASP A 305 -27.51 3.14 2.72
N PRO A 306 -27.41 3.92 1.63
CA PRO A 306 -26.17 4.11 0.88
C PRO A 306 -25.12 4.93 1.63
N THR A 307 -25.52 5.65 2.68
CA THR A 307 -24.64 6.50 3.48
C THR A 307 -24.00 5.77 4.64
N SER A 308 -24.45 4.54 4.94
CA SER A 308 -23.88 3.72 5.99
C SER A 308 -22.60 3.03 5.54
N TYR A 309 -21.54 3.16 6.35
CA TYR A 309 -20.30 2.42 6.10
C TYR A 309 -20.52 0.90 6.18
N ARG A 310 -21.47 0.46 7.01
CA ARG A 310 -21.80 -0.97 7.16
C ARG A 310 -22.36 -1.57 5.87
N SER A 311 -23.21 -0.82 5.16
CA SER A 311 -23.73 -1.24 3.85
C SER A 311 -22.61 -1.42 2.83
N TYR A 312 -21.69 -0.47 2.77
CA TYR A 312 -20.52 -0.56 1.89
C TYR A 312 -19.58 -1.72 2.27
N LEU A 313 -19.30 -1.90 3.56
CA LEU A 313 -18.49 -3.01 4.04
C LEU A 313 -19.10 -4.37 3.66
N ALA A 314 -20.43 -4.50 3.76
CA ALA A 314 -21.16 -5.72 3.40
C ALA A 314 -21.16 -6.01 1.89
N SER A 315 -21.01 -5.01 1.02
CA SER A 315 -20.95 -5.23 -0.43
C SER A 315 -19.61 -5.78 -0.91
N ARG A 316 -18.58 -5.77 -0.07
CA ARG A 316 -17.24 -6.31 -0.36
C ARG A 316 -16.75 -7.18 0.80
N PRO A 317 -17.38 -8.34 1.07
CA PRO A 317 -17.05 -9.19 2.22
C PRO A 317 -15.62 -9.74 2.15
N ASP A 318 -15.06 -10.15 3.29
CA ASP A 318 -13.71 -10.71 3.41
C ASP A 318 -13.45 -11.90 2.46
N ILE A 319 -14.49 -12.69 2.17
CA ILE A 319 -14.40 -13.83 1.25
C ILE A 319 -13.94 -13.42 -0.16
N PHE A 320 -14.19 -12.19 -0.60
CA PHE A 320 -13.71 -11.73 -1.91
C PHE A 320 -12.19 -11.73 -1.98
N GLU A 321 -11.56 -11.27 -0.91
CA GLU A 321 -10.11 -11.20 -0.82
C GLU A 321 -9.50 -12.61 -0.63
N VAL A 322 -10.14 -13.44 0.18
CA VAL A 322 -9.73 -14.84 0.39
C VAL A 322 -9.77 -15.66 -0.91
N GLU A 323 -10.85 -15.59 -1.69
CA GLU A 323 -10.98 -16.37 -2.93
C GLU A 323 -10.01 -15.91 -4.02
N ALA A 324 -9.79 -14.60 -4.13
CA ALA A 324 -8.78 -14.05 -5.02
C ALA A 324 -7.37 -14.56 -4.66
N ILE A 325 -7.01 -14.55 -3.37
CA ILE A 325 -5.71 -15.02 -2.90
C ILE A 325 -5.55 -16.53 -3.12
N LYS A 326 -6.58 -17.35 -2.87
CA LYS A 326 -6.56 -18.78 -3.20
C LYS A 326 -6.30 -19.02 -4.69
N THR A 327 -6.95 -18.24 -5.56
CA THR A 327 -6.76 -18.30 -7.01
C THR A 327 -5.32 -17.97 -7.39
N ILE A 328 -4.75 -16.91 -6.81
CA ILE A 328 -3.36 -16.50 -7.02
C ILE A 328 -2.38 -17.59 -6.55
N ILE A 329 -2.62 -18.18 -5.38
CA ILE A 329 -1.82 -19.30 -4.85
C ILE A 329 -1.85 -20.50 -5.80
N ASN A 330 -3.01 -20.82 -6.38
CA ASN A 330 -3.13 -21.90 -7.35
C ASN A 330 -2.34 -21.64 -8.64
N CYS A 331 -2.31 -20.39 -9.13
CA CYS A 331 -1.43 -19.99 -10.23
C CYS A 331 0.05 -20.08 -9.82
N ALA A 332 0.40 -19.61 -8.62
CA ALA A 332 1.77 -19.64 -8.10
C ALA A 332 2.35 -21.06 -8.05
N LYS A 333 1.54 -22.06 -7.68
CA LYS A 333 1.96 -23.47 -7.66
C LYS A 333 2.38 -24.00 -9.02
N LYS A 334 1.82 -23.47 -10.12
CA LYS A 334 2.16 -23.87 -11.49
C LYS A 334 3.47 -23.24 -11.98
N THR A 335 3.83 -22.07 -11.45
CA THR A 335 5.06 -21.34 -11.80
C THR A 335 5.73 -20.78 -10.53
N PRO A 336 6.27 -21.65 -9.65
CA PRO A 336 6.72 -21.26 -8.30
C PRO A 336 7.98 -20.39 -8.27
N SER A 337 8.64 -20.23 -9.42
CA SER A 337 9.87 -19.46 -9.57
C SER A 337 9.62 -17.94 -9.56
N VAL A 338 8.43 -17.50 -9.96
CA VAL A 338 8.04 -16.09 -10.10
C VAL A 338 7.52 -15.54 -8.77
N PRO A 339 8.14 -14.47 -8.23
CA PRO A 339 7.64 -13.79 -7.04
C PRO A 339 6.27 -13.15 -7.26
N LEU A 340 5.34 -13.45 -6.35
CA LEU A 340 4.01 -12.85 -6.29
C LEU A 340 3.87 -11.96 -5.06
N HIS A 341 3.03 -10.93 -5.17
CA HIS A 341 2.77 -10.00 -4.09
C HIS A 341 1.28 -9.63 -4.00
N ILE A 342 0.68 -9.83 -2.83
CA ILE A 342 -0.66 -9.34 -2.54
C ILE A 342 -0.55 -7.91 -2.06
N VAL A 343 -1.06 -6.96 -2.83
CA VAL A 343 -1.07 -5.56 -2.37
C VAL A 343 -2.15 -5.33 -1.32
N HIS A 344 -1.96 -4.29 -0.51
CA HIS A 344 -2.98 -3.71 0.38
C HIS A 344 -3.89 -4.75 1.08
N LEU A 345 -3.28 -5.81 1.66
CA LEU A 345 -3.99 -6.89 2.33
C LEU A 345 -4.81 -6.32 3.50
N ALA A 346 -6.13 -6.45 3.42
CA ALA A 346 -7.07 -5.84 4.35
C ALA A 346 -7.70 -6.85 5.29
N THR A 347 -7.93 -8.10 4.87
CA THR A 347 -8.57 -9.13 5.71
C THR A 347 -7.57 -10.00 6.46
N GLN A 348 -7.87 -10.27 7.73
CA GLN A 348 -7.18 -11.27 8.55
C GLN A 348 -7.45 -12.69 8.07
N ASP A 349 -8.59 -12.94 7.40
CA ASP A 349 -9.03 -14.29 7.02
C ASP A 349 -8.12 -14.91 5.95
N ALA A 350 -7.38 -14.07 5.23
CA ALA A 350 -6.38 -14.49 4.25
C ALA A 350 -5.01 -14.80 4.87
N VAL A 351 -4.75 -14.39 6.13
CA VAL A 351 -3.45 -14.58 6.80
C VAL A 351 -3.08 -16.08 6.90
N PRO A 352 -3.97 -17.00 7.32
CA PRO A 352 -3.62 -18.42 7.43
C PRO A 352 -3.22 -19.05 6.08
N ILE A 353 -3.95 -18.76 5.00
CA ILE A 353 -3.65 -19.33 3.67
C ILE A 353 -2.38 -18.75 3.06
N LEU A 354 -2.08 -17.47 3.32
CA LEU A 354 -0.81 -16.85 2.94
C LEU A 354 0.37 -17.49 3.68
N PHE A 355 0.23 -17.66 4.99
CA PHE A 355 1.25 -18.33 5.80
C PHE A 355 1.49 -19.77 5.31
N GLU A 356 0.43 -20.54 5.06
CA GLU A 356 0.58 -21.90 4.54
C GLU A 356 1.30 -21.93 3.18
N ALA A 357 0.95 -21.03 2.26
CA ALA A 357 1.61 -20.90 0.97
C ALA A 357 3.10 -20.56 1.10
N GLN A 358 3.46 -19.66 2.02
CA GLN A 358 4.85 -19.32 2.32
C GLN A 358 5.62 -20.51 2.90
N GLN A 359 5.00 -21.27 3.81
CA GLN A 359 5.61 -22.48 4.40
C GLN A 359 5.79 -23.61 3.38
N GLN A 360 4.98 -23.65 2.32
CA GLN A 360 5.17 -24.53 1.17
C GLN A 360 6.30 -24.06 0.22
N GLY A 361 6.95 -22.94 0.53
CA GLY A 361 8.06 -22.39 -0.25
C GLY A 361 7.63 -21.57 -1.47
N LEU A 362 6.34 -21.24 -1.61
CA LEU A 362 5.89 -20.34 -2.65
C LEU A 362 6.45 -18.94 -2.39
N LYS A 363 6.93 -18.29 -3.45
CA LYS A 363 7.45 -16.92 -3.38
C LYS A 363 6.31 -15.90 -3.36
N ILE A 364 5.45 -15.98 -2.35
CA ILE A 364 4.33 -15.06 -2.17
C ILE A 364 4.56 -14.18 -0.94
N THR A 365 4.37 -12.87 -1.13
CA THR A 365 4.49 -11.86 -0.07
C THR A 365 3.22 -11.02 -0.02
N ALA A 366 3.03 -10.26 1.04
CA ALA A 366 1.94 -9.30 1.15
C ALA A 366 2.43 -8.00 1.78
N GLU A 367 1.81 -6.89 1.35
CA GLU A 367 1.86 -5.60 2.03
C GLU A 367 0.49 -5.31 2.67
N THR A 368 0.47 -4.44 3.69
CA THR A 368 -0.77 -3.81 4.17
C THR A 368 -0.57 -2.28 4.21
N CYS A 369 -1.59 -1.53 4.60
CA CYS A 369 -1.59 -0.07 4.48
C CYS A 369 -1.72 0.62 5.84
N PHE A 370 -1.26 1.88 5.92
CA PHE A 370 -1.40 2.68 7.15
C PHE A 370 -2.84 2.72 7.67
N HIS A 371 -3.81 2.81 6.77
CA HIS A 371 -5.23 2.88 7.12
C HIS A 371 -5.78 1.55 7.67
N TYR A 372 -5.34 0.39 7.19
CA TYR A 372 -5.74 -0.91 7.77
C TYR A 372 -5.06 -1.22 9.10
N LEU A 373 -4.10 -0.41 9.53
CA LEU A 373 -3.42 -0.52 10.82
C LEU A 373 -3.88 0.54 11.83
N SER A 374 -4.62 1.56 11.40
CA SER A 374 -5.02 2.71 12.24
C SER A 374 -6.52 2.96 12.27
N LEU A 375 -7.23 2.68 11.18
CA LEU A 375 -8.67 2.88 11.04
C LEU A 375 -9.41 1.55 11.20
N TYR A 376 -10.67 1.61 11.60
CA TYR A 376 -11.52 0.44 11.79
C TYR A 376 -12.99 0.80 11.63
N ALA A 377 -13.76 -0.13 11.04
CA ALA A 377 -15.13 0.08 10.58
C ALA A 377 -16.05 0.67 11.66
N GLU A 378 -15.90 0.24 12.92
CA GLU A 378 -16.73 0.65 14.05
C GLU A 378 -16.59 2.13 14.41
N LYS A 379 -15.58 2.83 13.88
CA LYS A 379 -15.36 4.28 14.08
C LYS A 379 -15.63 5.12 12.86
N ILE A 380 -16.00 4.53 11.73
CA ILE A 380 -16.28 5.29 10.51
C ILE A 380 -17.73 5.78 10.55
N PRO A 381 -17.99 7.10 10.63
CA PRO A 381 -19.34 7.62 10.67
C PRO A 381 -20.03 7.48 9.31
N ASN A 382 -21.37 7.46 9.32
CA ASN A 382 -22.16 7.59 8.10
C ASN A 382 -21.78 8.88 7.35
N CYS A 383 -22.02 8.89 6.04
CA CYS A 383 -21.69 9.98 5.11
C CYS A 383 -20.19 10.32 4.98
N SER A 384 -19.30 9.61 5.67
CA SER A 384 -17.86 9.95 5.71
C SER A 384 -17.08 9.24 4.59
N THR A 385 -17.46 9.52 3.34
CA THR A 385 -16.94 8.86 2.13
C THR A 385 -15.45 9.07 1.87
N TYR A 386 -14.82 10.02 2.56
CA TYR A 386 -13.36 10.18 2.56
C TYR A 386 -12.62 9.01 3.24
N PHE A 387 -13.33 8.11 3.95
CA PHE A 387 -12.82 6.81 4.41
C PHE A 387 -12.97 5.67 3.40
N LYS A 388 -13.67 5.87 2.28
CA LYS A 388 -13.85 4.80 1.27
C LYS A 388 -12.51 4.43 0.64
N CYS A 389 -12.16 3.15 0.63
CA CYS A 389 -11.06 2.53 -0.10
C CYS A 389 -11.39 1.06 -0.38
N CYS A 390 -10.74 0.45 -1.37
CA CYS A 390 -10.95 -0.94 -1.76
C CYS A 390 -9.61 -1.71 -1.68
N PRO A 391 -9.52 -2.80 -0.90
CA PRO A 391 -10.57 -3.38 -0.05
C PRO A 391 -11.06 -2.43 1.07
N PRO A 392 -12.27 -2.62 1.63
CA PRO A 392 -12.77 -1.74 2.69
C PRO A 392 -12.02 -1.93 4.01
N ILE A 393 -11.94 -0.86 4.81
CA ILE A 393 -11.45 -0.90 6.20
C ILE A 393 -12.34 -1.84 7.01
N ARG A 394 -11.72 -2.87 7.58
CA ARG A 394 -12.39 -3.92 8.36
C ARG A 394 -12.53 -3.56 9.85
N THR A 395 -12.99 -4.52 10.64
CA THR A 395 -13.21 -4.37 12.09
C THR A 395 -11.93 -4.11 12.87
N ASN A 396 -12.08 -3.67 14.12
CA ASN A 396 -10.96 -3.50 15.04
C ASN A 396 -10.20 -4.80 15.28
N ASP A 397 -10.91 -5.92 15.40
CA ASP A 397 -10.30 -7.25 15.61
C ASP A 397 -9.43 -7.63 14.41
N ASN A 398 -9.92 -7.37 13.20
CA ASN A 398 -9.15 -7.55 11.98
C ASN A 398 -7.88 -6.69 11.99
N ARG A 399 -8.00 -5.39 12.30
CA ARG A 399 -6.86 -4.47 12.42
C ARG A 399 -5.77 -5.02 13.33
N MET A 400 -6.15 -5.54 14.51
CA MET A 400 -5.20 -6.13 15.47
C MET A 400 -4.51 -7.38 14.92
N LYS A 401 -5.19 -8.16 14.09
CA LYS A 401 -4.67 -9.39 13.48
C LYS A 401 -3.70 -9.10 12.32
N LEU A 402 -3.87 -8.00 11.60
CA LEU A 402 -2.87 -7.52 10.65
C LEU A 402 -1.57 -7.07 11.36
N TRP A 403 -1.68 -6.41 12.51
CA TRP A 403 -0.51 -6.09 13.35
C TRP A 403 0.23 -7.35 13.83
N GLU A 404 -0.50 -8.40 14.23
CA GLU A 404 0.07 -9.70 14.59
C GLU A 404 0.77 -10.35 13.39
N ALA A 405 0.16 -10.31 12.20
CA ALA A 405 0.75 -10.85 10.97
C ALA A 405 2.04 -10.14 10.56
N LEU A 406 2.17 -8.82 10.79
CA LEU A 406 3.41 -8.06 10.61
C LEU A 406 4.52 -8.48 11.58
N ARG A 407 4.19 -8.75 12.85
CA ARG A 407 5.16 -9.23 13.85
C ARG A 407 5.66 -10.63 13.54
N ASN A 408 4.81 -11.45 12.93
CA ASN A 408 5.12 -12.82 12.55
C ASN A 408 5.72 -12.91 11.14
N ASP A 409 6.06 -11.77 10.50
CA ASP A 409 6.66 -11.69 9.17
C ASP A 409 5.83 -12.37 8.05
N ILE A 410 4.51 -12.56 8.27
CA ILE A 410 3.58 -13.08 7.26
C ILE A 410 3.27 -11.97 6.24
N ILE A 411 2.99 -10.77 6.75
CA ILE A 411 2.98 -9.51 6.01
C ILE A 411 4.35 -8.88 6.23
N THR A 412 5.00 -8.42 5.16
CA THR A 412 6.38 -7.95 5.26
C THR A 412 6.54 -6.46 5.07
N THR A 413 5.58 -5.80 4.41
CA THR A 413 5.71 -4.39 4.04
C THR A 413 4.47 -3.59 4.40
N VAL A 414 4.67 -2.29 4.66
CA VAL A 414 3.60 -1.36 4.96
C VAL A 414 3.73 -0.13 4.07
N VAL A 415 2.66 0.23 3.38
CA VAL A 415 2.64 1.25 2.32
C VAL A 415 1.49 2.26 2.52
N SER A 416 1.44 3.32 1.71
CA SER A 416 0.33 4.28 1.80
C SER A 416 -0.92 3.82 1.07
N ASP A 417 -0.76 3.17 -0.09
CA ASP A 417 -1.80 3.09 -1.13
C ASP A 417 -2.44 4.48 -1.34
N HIS A 418 -1.57 5.47 -1.54
CA HIS A 418 -1.97 6.85 -1.73
C HIS A 418 -2.75 6.99 -3.03
N SER A 419 -4.07 7.05 -2.89
CA SER A 419 -5.06 7.03 -3.97
C SER A 419 -6.00 8.24 -3.88
N PRO A 420 -5.48 9.48 -4.05
CA PRO A 420 -6.28 10.69 -4.05
C PRO A 420 -7.13 10.82 -5.33
N CYS A 421 -8.26 11.51 -5.19
CA CYS A 421 -9.12 11.96 -6.29
C CYS A 421 -9.58 13.39 -6.01
N THR A 422 -10.35 13.99 -6.92
CA THR A 422 -10.96 15.29 -6.64
C THR A 422 -12.06 15.16 -5.56
N PRO A 423 -12.34 16.22 -4.76
CA PRO A 423 -13.36 16.19 -3.72
C PRO A 423 -14.77 15.87 -4.24
N GLU A 424 -15.08 16.24 -5.48
CA GLU A 424 -16.37 15.96 -6.12
C GLU A 424 -16.60 14.45 -6.27
N LEU A 425 -15.56 13.72 -6.68
CA LEU A 425 -15.60 12.26 -6.81
C LEU A 425 -15.76 11.56 -5.46
N LYS A 426 -15.37 12.19 -4.35
CA LYS A 426 -15.68 11.67 -3.01
C LYS A 426 -17.15 11.81 -2.64
N ASN A 427 -17.97 12.53 -3.39
CA ASN A 427 -19.41 12.68 -3.16
C ASN A 427 -19.74 13.12 -1.72
N LEU A 428 -18.91 14.01 -1.15
CA LEU A 428 -18.99 14.44 0.26
C LEU A 428 -20.35 15.04 0.63
N ALA A 429 -21.03 15.68 -0.32
CA ALA A 429 -22.32 16.33 -0.10
C ALA A 429 -23.47 15.33 0.09
N LYS A 430 -23.48 14.20 -0.65
CA LYS A 430 -24.50 13.17 -0.50
C LYS A 430 -24.10 12.11 0.53
N GLY A 431 -22.81 11.90 0.73
CA GLY A 431 -22.29 10.89 1.66
C GLY A 431 -22.55 9.44 1.22
N ASP A 432 -22.90 9.21 -0.04
CA ASP A 432 -23.18 7.88 -0.59
C ASP A 432 -21.86 7.13 -0.88
N PHE A 433 -21.60 6.07 -0.12
CA PHE A 433 -20.40 5.24 -0.26
C PHE A 433 -20.37 4.44 -1.56
N PHE A 434 -21.50 4.08 -2.15
CA PHE A 434 -21.54 3.33 -3.40
C PHE A 434 -21.16 4.22 -4.59
N SER A 435 -21.61 5.49 -4.55
CA SER A 435 -21.33 6.48 -5.60
C SER A 435 -20.02 7.26 -5.42
N ALA A 436 -19.36 7.17 -4.27
CA ALA A 436 -18.08 7.83 -4.03
C ALA A 436 -16.91 7.05 -4.65
N TRP A 437 -15.86 7.74 -5.09
CA TRP A 437 -14.59 7.14 -5.47
C TRP A 437 -13.81 6.66 -4.23
N GLY A 438 -13.26 5.45 -4.29
CA GLY A 438 -12.46 4.80 -3.26
C GLY A 438 -10.98 5.17 -3.37
N GLY A 439 -10.33 5.37 -2.24
CA GLY A 439 -8.90 5.66 -2.15
C GLY A 439 -8.59 6.68 -1.06
N ILE A 440 -7.53 6.44 -0.29
CA ILE A 440 -7.16 7.30 0.84
C ILE A 440 -5.87 8.05 0.50
N ALA A 441 -5.91 9.38 0.59
CA ALA A 441 -4.70 10.18 0.46
C ALA A 441 -3.88 10.11 1.76
N SER A 442 -2.75 9.39 1.76
CA SER A 442 -1.93 9.23 2.97
C SER A 442 -0.41 9.26 2.80
N VAL A 443 0.14 9.44 1.58
CA VAL A 443 1.59 9.47 1.39
C VAL A 443 2.23 10.55 2.27
N GLY A 444 3.27 10.18 3.00
CA GLY A 444 3.93 11.05 3.96
C GLY A 444 3.26 11.17 5.34
N LEU A 445 2.14 10.50 5.59
CA LEU A 445 1.57 10.37 6.94
C LEU A 445 2.00 9.07 7.65
N GLY A 446 2.71 8.17 6.94
CA GLY A 446 3.04 6.83 7.43
C GLY A 446 3.79 6.80 8.76
N LEU A 447 4.90 7.54 8.89
CA LEU A 447 5.69 7.59 10.12
C LEU A 447 4.86 8.00 11.35
N PRO A 448 4.19 9.17 11.37
CA PRO A 448 3.38 9.56 12.53
C PRO A 448 2.20 8.62 12.81
N VAL A 449 1.54 8.09 11.78
CA VAL A 449 0.43 7.12 11.95
C VAL A 449 0.93 5.83 12.61
N LEU A 450 1.96 5.20 12.03
CA LEU A 450 2.49 3.93 12.52
C LEU A 450 3.12 4.06 13.90
N TYR A 451 3.82 5.17 14.16
CA TYR A 451 4.41 5.42 15.47
C TYR A 451 3.32 5.60 16.54
N THR A 452 2.30 6.41 16.27
CA THR A 452 1.19 6.66 17.21
C THR A 452 0.40 5.40 17.52
N GLU A 453 -0.02 4.64 16.51
CA GLU A 453 -0.80 3.41 16.73
C GLU A 453 0.07 2.29 17.29
N GLY A 454 1.32 2.19 16.82
CA GLY A 454 2.29 1.22 17.29
C GLY A 454 2.61 1.33 18.78
N LEU A 455 2.65 2.54 19.33
CA LEU A 455 2.84 2.81 20.75
C LEU A 455 1.70 2.26 21.64
N LYS A 456 0.49 2.10 21.09
CA LYS A 456 -0.68 1.60 21.82
C LYS A 456 -0.68 0.06 21.94
N LEU A 457 0.18 -0.63 21.19
CA LEU A 457 0.25 -2.08 21.18
C LEU A 457 1.07 -2.63 22.37
N SER A 458 0.90 -3.91 22.66
CA SER A 458 1.64 -4.62 23.72
C SER A 458 2.32 -5.88 23.18
N PRO A 459 3.66 -5.96 23.19
CA PRO A 459 4.59 -4.87 23.48
C PRO A 459 4.52 -3.76 22.40
N PRO A 460 4.88 -2.50 22.69
CA PRO A 460 4.84 -1.43 21.69
C PRO A 460 5.68 -1.75 20.45
N VAL A 461 5.23 -1.28 19.29
CA VAL A 461 6.03 -1.30 18.06
C VAL A 461 7.14 -0.26 18.17
N THR A 462 8.36 -0.66 17.79
CA THR A 462 9.52 0.23 17.83
C THR A 462 9.72 0.93 16.49
N LEU A 463 10.52 2.00 16.47
CA LEU A 463 10.89 2.64 15.20
C LEU A 463 11.72 1.71 14.31
N VAL A 464 12.45 0.74 14.89
CA VAL A 464 13.18 -0.29 14.15
C VAL A 464 12.20 -1.18 13.36
N ASP A 465 11.08 -1.58 13.97
CA ASP A 465 10.04 -2.35 13.29
C ASP A 465 9.42 -1.57 12.13
N ILE A 466 9.12 -0.28 12.35
CA ILE A 466 8.60 0.61 11.31
C ILE A 466 9.60 0.72 10.15
N VAL A 467 10.89 0.94 10.43
CA VAL A 467 11.96 0.98 9.40
C VAL A 467 12.08 -0.36 8.66
N LYS A 468 11.95 -1.49 9.35
CA LYS A 468 11.95 -2.82 8.73
C LYS A 468 10.84 -2.91 7.69
N TRP A 469 9.60 -2.56 8.04
CA TRP A 469 8.44 -2.71 7.15
C TRP A 469 8.32 -1.65 6.05
N THR A 470 8.78 -0.42 6.31
CA THR A 470 8.56 0.73 5.40
C THR A 470 9.79 1.14 4.60
N SER A 471 10.97 0.62 4.95
CA SER A 471 12.22 0.93 4.26
C SER A 471 12.91 -0.35 3.78
N LYS A 472 13.39 -1.19 4.69
CA LYS A 472 14.23 -2.35 4.35
C LYS A 472 13.49 -3.39 3.52
N ASN A 473 12.32 -3.82 4.00
CA ASN A 473 11.52 -4.83 3.33
C ASN A 473 10.92 -4.28 2.03
N THR A 474 10.47 -3.02 2.00
CA THR A 474 9.92 -2.43 0.78
C THR A 474 11.00 -2.23 -0.28
N ALA A 475 12.20 -1.77 0.10
CA ALA A 475 13.34 -1.72 -0.81
C ALA A 475 13.66 -3.11 -1.38
N LYS A 476 13.61 -4.17 -0.57
CA LYS A 476 13.79 -5.55 -1.04
C LYS A 476 12.66 -5.98 -1.99
N GLN A 477 11.39 -5.75 -1.63
CA GLN A 477 10.23 -6.05 -2.47
C GLN A 477 10.40 -5.45 -3.86
N VAL A 478 10.81 -4.20 -3.95
CA VAL A 478 10.91 -3.49 -5.23
C VAL A 478 12.30 -3.62 -5.87
N GLY A 479 13.19 -4.48 -5.36
CA GLY A 479 14.51 -4.80 -5.92
C GLY A 479 15.59 -3.70 -5.76
N LEU A 480 15.44 -2.82 -4.78
CA LEU A 480 16.35 -1.69 -4.50
C LEU A 480 17.17 -1.87 -3.21
N SER A 481 17.09 -3.02 -2.54
CA SER A 481 17.81 -3.30 -1.29
C SER A 481 19.34 -3.26 -1.39
N HIS A 482 19.90 -3.17 -2.60
CA HIS A 482 21.34 -3.02 -2.81
C HIS A 482 21.82 -1.56 -2.64
N LYS A 483 20.91 -0.58 -2.55
CA LYS A 483 21.27 0.84 -2.42
C LYS A 483 20.28 1.70 -1.64
N LYS A 484 19.07 1.22 -1.34
CA LYS A 484 18.01 1.95 -0.62
C LYS A 484 17.45 1.14 0.54
N GLY A 485 16.76 1.82 1.45
CA GLY A 485 16.01 1.23 2.55
C GLY A 485 16.84 0.82 3.77
N ASP A 486 18.12 1.19 3.81
CA ASP A 486 19.05 0.88 4.91
C ASP A 486 20.15 1.95 5.01
N LEU A 487 20.80 2.08 6.17
CA LEU A 487 21.93 2.98 6.39
C LEU A 487 23.24 2.20 6.37
N LYS A 488 23.87 2.12 5.19
CA LYS A 488 25.12 1.38 4.97
C LYS A 488 26.07 2.15 4.07
N VAL A 489 27.38 1.99 4.29
CA VAL A 489 28.40 2.55 3.39
C VAL A 489 28.15 2.08 1.95
N GLY A 490 28.18 3.02 1.00
CA GLY A 490 27.88 2.80 -0.42
C GLY A 490 26.39 2.91 -0.79
N TYR A 491 25.47 2.93 0.17
CA TYR A 491 24.05 3.13 -0.10
C TYR A 491 23.78 4.59 -0.43
N ASP A 492 22.65 4.85 -1.09
CA ASP A 492 22.17 6.23 -1.26
C ASP A 492 22.02 6.88 0.12
N ALA A 493 22.51 8.11 0.27
CA ALA A 493 22.37 8.90 1.48
C ALA A 493 20.93 9.46 1.59
N ASP A 494 19.99 8.52 1.64
CA ASP A 494 18.55 8.71 1.78
C ASP A 494 18.20 8.54 3.26
N MET A 495 17.94 9.63 3.96
CA MET A 495 17.80 9.67 5.42
C MET A 495 16.65 10.55 5.86
N VAL A 496 16.07 10.23 7.01
CA VAL A 496 15.05 11.05 7.68
C VAL A 496 15.55 11.42 9.06
N ILE A 497 15.40 12.69 9.43
CA ILE A 497 15.51 13.14 10.81
C ILE A 497 14.10 13.17 11.40
N PHE A 498 13.83 12.30 12.36
CA PHE A 498 12.50 12.09 12.94
C PHE A 498 12.46 12.47 14.42
N ASP A 499 11.55 13.36 14.77
CA ASP A 499 11.25 13.76 16.14
C ASP A 499 10.13 12.85 16.70
N PRO A 500 10.40 11.96 17.66
CA PRO A 500 9.39 11.07 18.24
C PRO A 500 8.56 11.71 19.37
N PHE A 501 8.87 12.94 19.77
CA PHE A 501 8.32 13.56 20.98
C PHE A 501 7.15 14.48 20.66
N THR A 502 7.21 15.21 19.55
CA THR A 502 6.17 16.17 19.18
C THR A 502 4.88 15.47 18.76
N THR A 503 3.76 15.89 19.35
CA THR A 503 2.40 15.59 18.87
C THR A 503 1.93 16.69 17.93
N GLN A 504 1.28 16.31 16.83
CA GLN A 504 0.71 17.23 15.85
C GLN A 504 -0.71 16.79 15.48
N THR A 505 -1.61 17.77 15.31
CA THR A 505 -2.92 17.54 14.71
C THR A 505 -2.78 17.62 13.20
N ILE A 506 -3.21 16.57 12.51
CA ILE A 506 -3.25 16.56 11.05
C ILE A 506 -4.36 17.50 10.57
N SER A 507 -4.05 18.32 9.58
CA SER A 507 -5.01 19.23 8.96
C SER A 507 -4.96 19.12 7.45
N ASN A 508 -6.12 18.99 6.83
CA ASN A 508 -6.30 19.05 5.38
C ASN A 508 -5.57 20.25 4.77
N ALA A 509 -5.68 21.43 5.40
CA ALA A 509 -5.09 22.67 4.93
C ALA A 509 -3.55 22.65 4.85
N THR A 510 -2.88 21.83 5.67
CA THR A 510 -1.42 21.78 5.76
C THR A 510 -0.82 20.58 5.04
N THR A 511 -1.64 19.63 4.59
CA THR A 511 -1.18 18.52 3.74
C THR A 511 -0.62 19.04 2.41
N TYR A 512 0.33 18.31 1.82
CA TYR A 512 0.92 18.67 0.52
C TYR A 512 0.23 18.02 -0.68
N PHE A 513 -0.82 17.23 -0.45
CA PHE A 513 -1.66 16.65 -1.49
C PHE A 513 -2.24 17.74 -2.39
N LYS A 514 -2.49 17.42 -3.67
CA LYS A 514 -3.13 18.38 -4.57
C LYS A 514 -4.53 18.75 -4.10
N ASN A 515 -5.32 17.73 -3.78
CA ASN A 515 -6.64 17.88 -3.18
C ASN A 515 -6.48 17.77 -1.65
N LYS A 516 -6.85 18.83 -0.93
CA LYS A 516 -6.68 18.97 0.53
C LYS A 516 -7.71 18.13 1.29
N LEU A 517 -7.62 16.82 1.14
CA LEU A 517 -8.55 15.87 1.73
C LEU A 517 -7.82 14.59 2.14
N THR A 518 -7.93 14.20 3.41
CA THR A 518 -7.42 12.95 3.94
C THR A 518 -8.32 12.39 5.02
N ALA A 519 -8.30 11.06 5.19
CA ALA A 519 -9.02 10.36 6.25
C ALA A 519 -8.48 10.64 7.66
N TYR A 520 -7.31 11.28 7.75
CA TYR A 520 -6.64 11.59 9.01
C TYR A 520 -6.87 13.03 9.48
N ASP A 521 -7.70 13.83 8.81
CA ASP A 521 -7.96 15.21 9.23
C ASP A 521 -8.50 15.25 10.68
N GLY A 522 -7.90 16.09 11.52
CA GLY A 522 -8.22 16.19 12.94
C GLY A 522 -7.57 15.13 13.84
N PHE A 523 -6.85 14.14 13.30
CA PHE A 523 -6.16 13.14 14.14
C PHE A 523 -4.97 13.77 14.84
N GLU A 524 -4.81 13.47 16.13
CA GLU A 524 -3.60 13.80 16.89
C GLU A 524 -2.60 12.66 16.78
N LEU A 525 -1.48 12.91 16.10
CA LEU A 525 -0.41 11.93 15.87
C LEU A 525 0.87 12.37 16.56
N GLN A 526 1.48 11.44 17.30
CA GLN A 526 2.80 11.58 17.88
C GLN A 526 3.87 11.22 16.83
N GLY A 527 4.93 12.01 16.80
CA GLY A 527 6.03 11.86 15.86
C GLY A 527 5.94 12.85 14.70
N ARG A 528 7.08 13.39 14.27
CA ARG A 528 7.14 14.38 13.19
C ARG A 528 8.44 14.28 12.41
N VAL A 529 8.34 14.38 11.09
CA VAL A 529 9.52 14.48 10.22
C VAL A 529 10.08 15.90 10.27
N MET A 530 11.34 16.01 10.69
CA MET A 530 12.06 17.27 10.78
C MET A 530 12.77 17.61 9.47
N GLU A 531 13.33 16.60 8.82
CA GLU A 531 14.06 16.74 7.57
C GLU A 531 14.09 15.42 6.79
N THR A 532 13.96 15.52 5.48
CA THR A 532 14.11 14.42 4.53
C THR A 532 15.26 14.73 3.59
N ILE A 533 16.21 13.80 3.54
CA ILE A 533 17.45 13.92 2.79
C ILE A 533 17.42 12.86 1.70
N LEU A 534 17.56 13.29 0.45
CA LEU A 534 17.62 12.44 -0.73
C LEU A 534 19.02 12.54 -1.32
N ARG A 535 19.75 11.44 -1.40
CA ARG A 535 21.09 11.36 -1.98
C ARG A 535 21.99 12.49 -1.44
N GLY A 536 21.99 12.66 -0.11
CA GLY A 536 22.79 13.66 0.62
C GLY A 536 22.26 15.09 0.60
N ASN A 537 21.14 15.34 -0.09
CA ASN A 537 20.58 16.69 -0.24
C ASN A 537 19.23 16.80 0.47
N SER A 538 19.06 17.86 1.27
CA SER A 538 17.79 18.17 1.94
C SER A 538 16.72 18.53 0.90
N VAL A 539 15.70 17.68 0.75
CA VAL A 539 14.56 17.88 -0.17
C VAL A 539 13.33 18.43 0.54
N PHE A 540 13.28 18.28 1.85
CA PHE A 540 12.30 18.90 2.74
C PHE A 540 12.92 19.12 4.11
N ALA A 541 12.69 20.29 4.70
CA ALA A 541 12.91 20.50 6.12
C ALA A 541 11.76 21.31 6.69
N ILE A 542 11.27 20.93 7.87
CA ILE A 542 10.04 21.47 8.46
C ILE A 542 10.03 23.00 8.62
N ASN A 543 11.19 23.60 8.84
CA ASN A 543 11.37 25.04 9.00
C ASN A 543 11.72 25.78 7.69
N LYS A 544 12.00 25.06 6.61
CA LYS A 544 12.41 25.62 5.30
C LYS A 544 11.44 25.27 4.16
N GLY A 545 10.55 24.29 4.37
CA GLY A 545 9.74 23.70 3.32
C GLY A 545 10.55 22.80 2.39
N HIS A 546 9.99 22.57 1.19
CA HIS A 546 10.64 21.79 0.13
C HIS A 546 11.83 22.51 -0.50
N SER A 547 12.74 21.74 -1.08
CA SER A 547 13.77 22.29 -1.97
C SER A 547 13.13 23.06 -3.13
N LYS A 548 13.80 24.14 -3.56
CA LYS A 548 13.35 24.99 -4.67
C LYS A 548 13.31 24.27 -6.03
N ILE A 549 14.10 23.20 -6.16
CA ILE A 549 14.19 22.38 -7.37
C ILE A 549 13.84 20.93 -7.03
N ALA A 550 13.22 20.25 -7.99
CA ALA A 550 13.02 18.81 -8.00
C ALA A 550 14.38 18.11 -8.11
N MET A 551 14.72 17.26 -7.13
CA MET A 551 15.99 16.53 -7.08
C MET A 551 15.85 15.02 -7.29
N GLY A 552 14.62 14.51 -7.27
CA GLY A 552 14.28 13.12 -7.52
C GLY A 552 14.56 12.71 -8.96
N LYS A 553 14.84 11.41 -9.15
CA LYS A 553 15.10 10.83 -10.46
C LYS A 553 14.25 9.59 -10.71
N PRO A 554 13.87 9.30 -11.97
CA PRO A 554 13.35 8.00 -12.35
C PRO A 554 14.36 6.88 -12.04
N ILE A 555 13.91 5.78 -11.43
CA ILE A 555 14.69 4.56 -11.19
C ILE A 555 14.28 3.51 -12.22
N LEU A 556 15.08 3.37 -13.28
CA LEU A 556 14.74 2.56 -14.46
C LEU A 556 15.68 1.38 -14.71
N GLU A 557 16.35 0.83 -13.68
CA GLU A 557 17.42 -0.20 -13.80
C GLU A 557 17.15 -1.22 -14.93
N LYS A 558 17.67 -0.92 -16.13
CA LYS A 558 17.24 -1.59 -17.37
C LYS A 558 17.81 -2.99 -17.38
N ARG A 559 16.92 -3.97 -17.52
CA ARG A 559 17.29 -5.38 -17.58
C ARG A 559 17.49 -5.76 -19.04
N THR A 560 18.63 -5.41 -19.61
CA THR A 560 18.98 -5.94 -20.93
C THR A 560 19.49 -7.37 -20.73
N GLN A 561 18.64 -8.38 -20.95
CA GLN A 561 19.18 -9.73 -21.07
C GLN A 561 20.01 -9.84 -22.36
N TYR A 562 21.25 -10.25 -22.13
CA TYR A 562 22.14 -10.99 -23.00
C TYR A 562 21.39 -11.87 -24.01
N GLN A 563 21.72 -11.76 -25.31
CA GLN A 563 21.22 -12.65 -26.34
C GLN A 563 21.59 -14.10 -25.99
N PRO A 564 20.67 -15.09 -26.10
CA PRO A 564 21.07 -16.49 -26.08
C PRO A 564 22.01 -16.73 -27.26
N GLN A 565 23.16 -17.36 -26.98
CA GLN A 565 24.05 -17.87 -28.01
C GLN A 565 23.22 -18.64 -29.05
N ALA A 566 23.41 -18.27 -30.32
CA ALA A 566 22.92 -19.05 -31.44
C ALA A 566 23.35 -20.51 -31.24
N LEU A 567 22.38 -21.43 -31.23
CA LEU A 567 22.64 -22.85 -31.39
C LEU A 567 23.34 -23.04 -32.74
N CYS A 568 24.62 -23.42 -32.71
CA CYS A 568 25.32 -24.02 -33.84
C CYS A 568 24.86 -25.47 -34.02
#